data_AF-A0A653D1U8-F1
#
_entry.id   AF-A0A653D1U8-F1
#
_cell.length_a   1.000
_cell.length_b   1.000
_cell.length_c   1.000
_cell.angle_alpha   90.00
_cell.angle_beta   90.00
_cell.angle_gamma   90.00
#
_symmetry.space_group_name_H-M   'P 1'
#
loop_
_entity.id
_entity.type
_entity.pdbx_description
1 polymer ?
#
loop_
_entity_poly.entity_id
_entity_poly.type
_entity_poly.pdbx_seq_one_letter_code
_entity_poly.pdbx_strand_id
1 'polypeptide(L)'
;MKVSLTLFATLLVYVVFGLEPETTVVPLDKDQVKEELNEIISLIPRDNITEIANSHLAHDEGFRAAIYYMQQPEWRAMVDSIRANPKWIAFKEMVSKFGLDIDQLIKCTKTFIENANVGDVDPKANRSLAAFVKDVEGVIPIGQMLVTFGKNKNLQNMLQHIQTDESKAVVVDALNIPEVKKYVQELSDMELNVKEVLTFVFAALGWGNFESA
;
A
#
# COMPACT_ATOMS: atom_id res chain seq x y z
N MET A 1 17.45 2.17 -15.98
CA MET A 1 17.76 3.34 -15.13
C MET A 1 16.91 3.21 -13.87
N LYS A 2 17.52 2.91 -12.72
CA LYS A 2 16.83 2.69 -11.44
C LYS A 2 16.32 4.04 -10.90
N VAL A 3 15.26 4.57 -11.50
CA VAL A 3 14.43 5.64 -10.89
C VAL A 3 13.42 4.99 -9.93
N SER A 4 13.84 3.87 -9.32
CA SER A 4 13.10 2.99 -8.44
C SER A 4 12.75 3.78 -7.18
N LEU A 5 11.54 3.57 -6.65
CA LEU A 5 10.97 3.86 -5.34
C LEU A 5 11.70 4.85 -4.39
N THR A 6 13.02 4.75 -4.24
CA THR A 6 13.93 5.71 -3.58
C THR A 6 13.78 7.17 -4.05
N LEU A 7 13.59 7.45 -5.35
CA LEU A 7 13.39 8.83 -5.84
C LEU A 7 12.00 9.38 -5.47
N PHE A 8 10.99 8.53 -5.54
CA PHE A 8 9.63 8.82 -5.06
C PHE A 8 9.60 9.08 -3.56
N ALA A 9 10.32 8.24 -2.81
CA ALA A 9 10.50 8.35 -1.38
C ALA A 9 11.17 9.68 -0.99
N THR A 10 12.23 10.05 -1.71
CA THR A 10 12.95 11.31 -1.47
C THR A 10 12.06 12.53 -1.75
N LEU A 11 11.26 12.49 -2.83
CA LEU A 11 10.34 13.59 -3.16
C LEU A 11 9.20 13.73 -2.13
N LEU A 12 8.62 12.62 -1.67
CA LEU A 12 7.62 12.64 -0.60
C LEU A 12 8.18 13.19 0.71
N VAL A 13 9.39 12.79 1.10
CA VAL A 13 10.08 13.36 2.27
C VAL A 13 10.24 14.87 2.08
N TYR A 14 10.66 15.36 0.91
CA TYR A 14 10.73 16.80 0.66
C TYR A 14 9.38 17.52 0.74
N VAL A 15 8.28 16.91 0.26
CA VAL A 15 6.93 17.49 0.33
C VAL A 15 6.37 17.48 1.76
N VAL A 16 6.70 16.46 2.56
CA VAL A 16 6.23 16.30 3.94
C VAL A 16 7.05 17.14 4.92
N PHE A 17 8.38 17.23 4.74
CA PHE A 17 9.29 17.95 5.63
C PHE A 17 9.61 19.39 5.18
N GLY A 18 9.27 19.78 3.95
CA GLY A 18 9.45 21.15 3.43
C GLY A 18 8.37 22.15 3.91
N LEU A 19 7.41 21.70 4.71
CA LEU A 19 6.35 22.52 5.27
C LEU A 19 6.71 22.83 6.72
N GLU A 20 7.02 24.09 7.01
CA GLU A 20 7.21 24.55 8.39
C GLU A 20 5.96 24.23 9.20
N PRO A 21 6.06 23.56 10.36
CA PRO A 21 4.89 23.19 11.13
C PRO A 21 4.26 24.46 11.72
N GLU A 22 3.08 24.83 11.23
CA GLU A 22 2.19 25.69 12.00
C GLU A 22 1.84 24.94 13.30
N THR A 23 2.27 25.46 14.44
CA THR A 23 2.24 24.82 15.77
C THR A 23 0.84 24.71 16.38
N THR A 24 -0.21 24.77 15.56
CA THR A 24 -1.59 24.57 15.99
C THR A 24 -2.15 23.39 15.22
N VAL A 25 -2.33 22.25 15.91
CA VAL A 25 -3.01 21.09 15.35
C VAL A 25 -4.43 21.52 14.96
N VAL A 26 -4.65 21.75 13.67
CA VAL A 26 -5.95 22.17 13.15
C VAL A 26 -6.89 20.96 13.22
N PRO A 27 -8.14 21.09 13.70
CA PRO A 27 -9.10 20.00 13.65
C PRO A 27 -9.22 19.42 12.25
N LEU A 28 -9.31 18.10 12.13
CA LEU A 28 -9.45 17.44 10.84
C LEU A 28 -10.83 17.72 10.24
N ASP A 29 -10.84 18.36 9.06
CA ASP A 29 -12.01 18.35 8.18
C ASP A 29 -12.01 17.04 7.38
N LYS A 30 -12.71 16.04 7.92
CA LYS A 30 -12.74 14.69 7.35
C LYS A 30 -13.37 14.63 5.96
N ASP A 31 -14.32 15.51 5.67
CA ASP A 31 -14.99 15.52 4.37
C ASP A 31 -14.05 16.10 3.31
N GLN A 32 -13.35 17.19 3.62
CA GLN A 32 -12.31 17.75 2.74
C GLN A 32 -11.15 16.78 2.55
N VAL A 33 -10.65 16.14 3.62
CA VAL A 33 -9.60 15.11 3.51
C VAL A 33 -10.03 13.98 2.59
N LYS A 34 -11.27 13.50 2.71
CA LYS A 34 -11.79 12.44 1.84
C LYS A 34 -11.89 12.88 0.38
N GLU A 35 -12.33 14.12 0.12
CA GLU A 35 -12.39 14.68 -1.23
C GLU A 35 -10.99 14.81 -1.86
N GLU A 36 -10.04 15.37 -1.11
CA GLU A 36 -8.65 15.53 -1.53
C GLU A 36 -7.93 14.17 -1.74
N LEU A 37 -8.22 13.17 -0.91
CA LEU A 37 -7.74 11.79 -1.10
C LEU A 37 -8.32 11.18 -2.38
N ASN A 38 -9.62 11.38 -2.64
CA ASN A 38 -10.26 10.89 -3.85
C ASN A 38 -9.68 11.55 -5.11
N GLU A 39 -9.28 12.82 -5.05
CA GLU A 39 -8.57 13.49 -6.13
C GLU A 39 -7.27 12.75 -6.47
N ILE A 40 -6.46 12.38 -5.47
CA ILE A 40 -5.22 11.61 -5.69
C ILE A 40 -5.53 10.20 -6.20
N ILE A 41 -6.49 9.50 -5.60
CA ILE A 41 -6.89 8.14 -6.00
C ILE A 41 -7.41 8.12 -7.45
N SER A 42 -8.03 9.20 -7.91
CA SER A 42 -8.51 9.32 -9.30
C SER A 42 -7.39 9.37 -10.34
N LEU A 43 -6.16 9.70 -9.93
CA LEU A 43 -4.98 9.68 -10.80
C LEU A 43 -4.44 8.28 -11.04
N ILE A 44 -4.89 7.27 -10.29
CA ILE A 44 -4.49 5.87 -10.52
C ILE A 44 -5.11 5.41 -11.84
N PRO A 45 -4.31 5.04 -12.86
CA PRO A 45 -4.82 4.65 -14.17
C PRO A 45 -5.34 3.21 -14.12
N ARG A 46 -6.53 3.02 -13.55
CA ARG A 46 -7.14 1.70 -13.28
C ARG A 46 -7.26 0.84 -14.53
N ASP A 47 -7.62 1.44 -15.66
CA ASP A 47 -7.75 0.74 -16.93
C ASP A 47 -6.38 0.22 -17.41
N ASN A 48 -5.35 1.06 -17.41
CA ASN A 48 -3.99 0.64 -17.77
C ASN A 48 -3.47 -0.47 -16.85
N ILE A 49 -3.70 -0.37 -15.54
CA ILE A 49 -3.31 -1.40 -14.57
C ILE A 49 -4.03 -2.72 -14.86
N THR A 50 -5.31 -2.65 -15.23
CA THR A 50 -6.11 -3.83 -15.59
C THR A 50 -5.58 -4.46 -16.89
N GLU A 51 -5.22 -3.65 -17.89
CA GLU A 51 -4.61 -4.12 -19.14
C GLU A 51 -3.25 -4.80 -18.89
N ILE A 52 -2.40 -4.20 -18.05
CA ILE A 52 -1.12 -4.78 -17.63
C ILE A 52 -1.39 -6.13 -16.94
N ALA A 53 -2.29 -6.16 -15.95
CA ALA A 53 -2.63 -7.39 -15.23
C ALA A 53 -3.11 -8.51 -16.17
N ASN A 54 -3.97 -8.19 -17.14
CA ASN A 54 -4.44 -9.15 -18.15
C ASN A 54 -3.31 -9.64 -19.06
N SER A 55 -2.37 -8.77 -19.44
CA SER A 55 -1.19 -9.16 -20.21
C SER A 55 -0.31 -10.14 -19.44
N HIS A 56 -0.09 -9.89 -18.13
CA HIS A 56 0.66 -10.80 -17.27
C HIS A 56 -0.10 -12.13 -17.04
N LEU A 57 -1.43 -12.11 -16.89
CA LEU A 57 -2.22 -13.36 -16.84
C LEU A 57 -2.09 -14.20 -18.12
N ALA A 58 -1.84 -13.58 -19.27
CA ALA A 58 -1.71 -14.28 -20.54
C ALA A 58 -0.29 -14.81 -20.80
N HIS A 59 0.75 -14.10 -20.33
CA HIS A 59 2.12 -14.33 -20.80
C HIS A 59 3.18 -14.48 -19.70
N ASP A 60 2.85 -14.17 -18.44
CA ASP A 60 3.79 -14.21 -17.31
C ASP A 60 3.47 -15.38 -16.39
N GLU A 61 4.27 -16.45 -16.52
CA GLU A 61 4.12 -17.65 -15.70
C GLU A 61 4.33 -17.37 -14.20
N GLY A 62 5.24 -16.47 -13.84
CA GLY A 62 5.51 -16.13 -12.44
C GLY A 62 4.37 -15.37 -11.81
N PHE A 63 3.78 -14.42 -12.55
CA PHE A 63 2.58 -13.70 -12.12
C PHE A 63 1.39 -14.64 -11.96
N ARG A 64 1.14 -15.50 -12.96
CA ARG A 64 0.06 -16.51 -12.89
C ARG A 64 0.24 -17.45 -11.69
N ALA A 65 1.46 -17.89 -11.42
CA ALA A 65 1.78 -18.72 -10.27
C ALA A 65 1.52 -17.99 -8.94
N ALA A 66 1.86 -16.71 -8.85
CA ALA A 66 1.54 -15.88 -7.69
C ALA A 66 0.03 -15.75 -7.48
N ILE A 67 -0.73 -15.40 -8.53
CA ILE A 67 -2.19 -15.29 -8.46
C ILE A 67 -2.84 -16.64 -8.10
N TYR A 68 -2.39 -17.73 -8.71
CA TYR A 68 -2.87 -19.09 -8.38
C TYR A 68 -2.66 -19.42 -6.91
N TYR A 69 -1.48 -19.12 -6.35
CA TYR A 69 -1.21 -19.30 -4.92
C TYR A 69 -2.14 -18.45 -4.05
N MET A 70 -2.38 -17.18 -4.43
CA MET A 70 -3.30 -16.29 -3.70
C MET A 70 -4.77 -16.74 -3.78
N GLN A 71 -5.13 -17.56 -4.76
CA GLN A 71 -6.45 -18.19 -4.84
C GLN A 71 -6.59 -19.42 -3.92
N GLN A 72 -5.48 -19.95 -3.38
CA GLN A 72 -5.52 -21.17 -2.58
C GLN A 72 -6.10 -20.94 -1.17
N PRO A 73 -6.67 -22.00 -0.53
CA PRO A 73 -7.21 -21.91 0.82
C PRO A 73 -6.23 -21.40 1.88
N GLU A 74 -4.93 -21.72 1.74
CA GLU A 74 -3.90 -21.26 2.66
C GLU A 74 -3.81 -19.73 2.70
N TRP A 75 -3.73 -19.09 1.52
CA TRP A 75 -3.67 -17.63 1.43
C TRP A 75 -4.93 -16.98 2.01
N ARG A 76 -6.11 -17.52 1.66
CA ARG A 76 -7.40 -17.03 2.17
C ARG A 76 -7.47 -17.13 3.69
N ALA A 77 -7.08 -18.27 4.26
CA ALA A 77 -7.07 -18.48 5.71
C ALA A 77 -6.10 -17.51 6.42
N MET A 78 -4.93 -17.24 5.83
CA MET A 78 -4.00 -16.25 6.36
C MET A 78 -4.62 -14.84 6.36
N VAL A 79 -5.22 -14.42 5.24
CA VAL A 79 -5.89 -13.11 5.14
C VAL A 79 -7.06 -13.01 6.13
N ASP A 80 -7.88 -14.05 6.27
CA ASP A 80 -9.00 -14.07 7.20
C ASP A 80 -8.55 -14.01 8.66
N SER A 81 -7.45 -14.69 9.01
CA SER A 81 -6.84 -14.59 10.34
C SER A 81 -6.39 -13.15 10.67
N ILE A 82 -5.71 -12.49 9.71
CA ILE A 82 -5.33 -11.08 9.85
C ILE A 82 -6.57 -10.22 10.06
N ARG A 83 -7.62 -10.41 9.26
CA ARG A 83 -8.85 -9.59 9.32
C ARG A 83 -9.59 -9.72 10.65
N ALA A 84 -9.56 -10.90 11.27
CA ALA A 84 -10.19 -11.14 12.56
C ALA A 84 -9.36 -10.65 13.75
N ASN A 85 -8.08 -10.30 13.55
CA ASN A 85 -7.18 -9.91 14.63
C ASN A 85 -7.56 -8.53 15.20
N PRO A 86 -7.73 -8.38 16.53
CA PRO A 86 -8.06 -7.09 17.16
C PRO A 86 -7.07 -5.95 16.84
N LYS A 87 -5.77 -6.24 16.69
CA LYS A 87 -4.76 -5.23 16.35
C LYS A 87 -4.92 -4.73 14.92
N TRP A 88 -5.31 -5.61 14.00
CA TRP A 88 -5.63 -5.22 12.63
C TRP A 88 -6.92 -4.39 12.57
N ILE A 89 -7.92 -4.75 13.36
CA ILE A 89 -9.16 -3.96 13.49
C ILE A 89 -8.84 -2.56 14.01
N ALA A 90 -8.03 -2.43 15.07
CA ALA A 90 -7.59 -1.14 15.60
C ALA A 90 -6.84 -0.30 14.56
N PHE A 91 -5.94 -0.92 13.77
CA PHE A 91 -5.27 -0.25 12.65
C PHE A 91 -6.26 0.26 11.60
N LYS A 92 -7.21 -0.58 11.19
CA LYS A 92 -8.26 -0.16 10.25
C LYS A 92 -9.09 1.01 10.79
N GLU A 93 -9.52 0.94 12.04
CA GLU A 93 -10.29 2.00 12.68
C GLU A 93 -9.51 3.31 12.74
N MET A 94 -8.21 3.25 13.06
CA MET A 94 -7.33 4.42 13.01
C MET A 94 -7.28 5.02 11.61
N VAL A 95 -7.03 4.20 10.57
CA VAL A 95 -6.92 4.71 9.19
C VAL A 95 -8.26 5.27 8.68
N SER A 96 -9.38 4.64 9.03
CA SER A 96 -10.72 5.14 8.69
C SER A 96 -11.04 6.51 9.32
N LYS A 97 -10.47 6.84 10.48
CA LYS A 97 -10.62 8.18 11.09
C LYS A 97 -10.04 9.29 10.20
N PHE A 98 -9.11 8.94 9.33
CA PHE A 98 -8.45 9.84 8.37
C PHE A 98 -9.09 9.80 6.97
N GLY A 99 -10.28 9.21 6.82
CA GLY A 99 -11.02 9.21 5.55
C GLY A 99 -10.54 8.20 4.51
N LEU A 100 -9.62 7.29 4.89
CA LEU A 100 -9.09 6.24 4.03
C LEU A 100 -9.94 4.95 4.14
N ASP A 101 -10.59 4.56 3.05
CA ASP A 101 -11.38 3.32 2.97
C ASP A 101 -10.50 2.13 2.54
N ILE A 102 -9.82 1.51 3.52
CA ILE A 102 -9.00 0.31 3.29
C ILE A 102 -9.86 -0.87 2.81
N ASP A 103 -11.12 -0.97 3.24
CA ASP A 103 -11.99 -2.09 2.87
C ASP A 103 -12.31 -2.08 1.38
N GLN A 104 -12.46 -0.89 0.78
CA GLN A 104 -12.61 -0.77 -0.67
C GLN A 104 -11.38 -1.29 -1.43
N LEU A 105 -10.17 -0.93 -0.99
CA LEU A 105 -8.92 -1.41 -1.61
C LEU A 105 -8.75 -2.93 -1.49
N ILE A 106 -9.03 -3.49 -0.30
CA ILE A 106 -9.02 -4.93 -0.06
C ILE A 106 -10.03 -5.62 -0.97
N LYS A 107 -11.24 -5.06 -1.09
CA LYS A 107 -12.31 -5.63 -1.93
C LYS A 107 -11.89 -5.66 -3.39
N CYS A 108 -11.36 -4.57 -3.94
CA CYS A 108 -10.90 -4.53 -5.33
C CYS A 108 -9.83 -5.59 -5.60
N THR A 109 -8.83 -5.68 -4.74
CA THR A 109 -7.74 -6.67 -4.86
C THR A 109 -8.26 -8.10 -4.76
N LYS A 110 -9.12 -8.37 -3.79
CA LYS A 110 -9.76 -9.68 -3.60
C LYS A 110 -10.58 -10.08 -4.83
N THR A 111 -11.42 -9.18 -5.33
CA THR A 111 -12.27 -9.43 -6.51
C THR A 111 -11.43 -9.71 -7.76
N PHE A 112 -10.31 -9.00 -7.95
CA PHE A 112 -9.40 -9.30 -9.04
C PHE A 112 -8.81 -10.71 -8.89
N ILE A 113 -8.21 -11.03 -7.73
CA ILE A 113 -7.57 -12.33 -7.48
C ILE A 113 -8.57 -13.48 -7.65
N GLU A 114 -9.77 -13.38 -7.10
CA GLU A 114 -10.77 -14.45 -7.15
C GLU A 114 -11.32 -14.72 -8.55
N ASN A 115 -11.41 -13.68 -9.39
CA ASN A 115 -11.98 -13.78 -10.74
C ASN A 115 -10.92 -13.97 -11.83
N ALA A 116 -9.63 -13.81 -11.52
CA ALA A 116 -8.56 -14.00 -12.48
C ALA A 116 -8.51 -15.45 -12.99
N ASN A 117 -8.56 -15.62 -14.30
CA ASN A 117 -8.30 -16.91 -14.93
C ASN A 117 -6.80 -17.09 -15.14
N VAL A 118 -6.18 -17.95 -14.34
CA VAL A 118 -4.74 -18.22 -14.39
C VAL A 118 -4.37 -19.37 -15.33
N GLY A 119 -5.36 -20.08 -15.90
CA GLY A 119 -5.16 -21.27 -16.72
C GLY A 119 -4.39 -22.39 -15.99
N ASP A 120 -3.72 -23.25 -16.75
CA ASP A 120 -2.92 -24.35 -16.20
C ASP A 120 -1.57 -23.84 -15.69
N VAL A 121 -1.43 -23.71 -14.38
CA VAL A 121 -0.20 -23.26 -13.71
C VAL A 121 0.58 -24.49 -13.22
N ASP A 122 1.89 -24.55 -13.51
CA ASP A 122 2.77 -25.52 -12.86
C ASP A 122 2.85 -25.19 -11.36
N PRO A 123 2.43 -26.08 -10.44
CA PRO A 123 2.52 -25.84 -9.01
C PRO A 123 3.95 -25.59 -8.49
N LYS A 124 4.98 -25.91 -9.31
CA LYS A 124 6.39 -25.67 -9.01
C LYS A 124 6.95 -24.40 -9.67
N ALA A 125 6.16 -23.69 -10.48
CA ALA A 125 6.59 -22.44 -11.07
C ALA A 125 6.98 -21.44 -9.98
N ASN A 126 8.06 -20.70 -10.23
CA ASN A 126 8.50 -19.65 -9.33
C ASN A 126 7.47 -18.51 -9.34
N ARG A 127 6.89 -18.21 -8.18
CA ARG A 127 5.93 -17.11 -8.00
C ARG A 127 6.69 -15.77 -8.06
N SER A 128 6.25 -14.83 -8.88
CA SER A 128 6.85 -13.50 -8.95
C SER A 128 5.82 -12.45 -9.33
N LEU A 129 5.91 -11.29 -8.68
CA LEU A 129 5.13 -10.09 -9.00
C LEU A 129 6.01 -8.96 -9.53
N ALA A 130 7.33 -9.17 -9.64
CA ALA A 130 8.30 -8.11 -9.94
C ALA A 130 8.07 -7.46 -11.30
N ALA A 131 7.85 -8.26 -12.36
CA ALA A 131 7.60 -7.75 -13.70
C ALA A 131 6.30 -6.93 -13.75
N PHE A 132 5.23 -7.46 -13.17
CA PHE A 132 3.95 -6.76 -13.04
C PHE A 132 4.08 -5.43 -12.31
N VAL A 133 4.74 -5.41 -11.14
CA VAL A 133 4.91 -4.18 -10.36
C VAL A 133 5.74 -3.16 -11.11
N LYS A 134 6.81 -3.58 -11.79
CA LYS A 134 7.63 -2.68 -12.60
C LYS A 134 6.83 -2.01 -13.72
N ASP A 135 5.95 -2.75 -14.38
CA ASP A 135 5.13 -2.20 -15.47
C ASP A 135 4.03 -1.27 -14.91
N VAL A 136 3.43 -1.62 -13.76
CA VAL A 136 2.50 -0.75 -13.03
C VAL A 136 3.18 0.55 -12.59
N GLU A 137 4.39 0.49 -12.01
CA GLU A 137 5.19 1.66 -11.65
C GLU A 137 5.44 2.58 -12.85
N GLY A 138 5.56 2.02 -14.05
CA GLY A 138 5.75 2.78 -15.29
C GLY A 138 4.55 3.61 -15.73
N VAL A 139 3.33 3.27 -15.28
CA VAL A 139 2.10 3.99 -15.67
C VAL A 139 1.53 4.89 -14.57
N ILE A 140 1.89 4.66 -13.30
CA ILE A 140 1.38 5.48 -12.20
C ILE A 140 1.99 6.89 -12.30
N PRO A 141 1.16 7.96 -12.34
CA PRO A 141 1.64 9.33 -12.43
C PRO A 141 2.09 9.86 -11.06
N ILE A 142 3.12 9.21 -10.50
CA ILE A 142 3.69 9.48 -9.17
C ILE A 142 3.95 10.98 -8.95
N GLY A 143 4.61 11.64 -9.89
CA GLY A 143 4.94 13.06 -9.76
C GLY A 143 3.68 13.94 -9.62
N GLN A 144 2.64 13.64 -10.39
CA GLN A 144 1.36 14.35 -10.30
C GLN A 144 0.65 14.07 -8.98
N MET A 145 0.68 12.82 -8.48
CA MET A 145 0.13 12.49 -7.17
C MET A 145 0.80 13.29 -6.06
N LEU A 146 2.13 13.48 -6.12
CA LEU A 146 2.87 14.26 -5.12
C LEU A 146 2.62 15.76 -5.22
N VAL A 147 2.49 16.29 -6.43
CA VAL A 147 2.06 17.68 -6.63
C VAL A 147 0.65 17.90 -6.09
N THR A 148 -0.28 16.98 -6.38
CA THR A 148 -1.65 17.03 -5.86
C THR A 148 -1.68 16.90 -4.33
N PHE A 149 -0.86 16.04 -3.75
CA PHE A 149 -0.70 15.94 -2.31
C PHE A 149 -0.17 17.24 -1.70
N GLY A 150 0.90 17.80 -2.26
CA GLY A 150 1.58 18.99 -1.73
C GLY A 150 0.78 20.29 -1.84
N LYS A 151 -0.27 20.38 -2.66
CA LYS A 151 -1.17 21.55 -2.71
C LYS A 151 -2.33 21.45 -1.71
N ASN A 152 -2.62 20.25 -1.22
CA ASN A 152 -3.82 19.94 -0.44
C ASN A 152 -3.53 20.07 1.06
N LYS A 153 -3.92 21.21 1.65
CA LYS A 153 -3.62 21.56 3.04
C LYS A 153 -4.28 20.62 4.04
N ASN A 154 -5.47 20.08 3.75
CA ASN A 154 -6.12 19.16 4.69
C ASN A 154 -5.41 17.80 4.72
N LEU A 155 -4.85 17.33 3.60
CA LEU A 155 -3.95 16.18 3.59
C LEU A 155 -2.66 16.42 4.36
N GLN A 156 -2.08 17.61 4.29
CA GLN A 156 -0.91 17.99 5.09
C GLN A 156 -1.25 18.00 6.59
N ASN A 157 -2.39 18.58 6.95
CA ASN A 157 -2.90 18.55 8.32
C ASN A 157 -3.15 17.10 8.79
N MET A 158 -3.77 16.26 7.95
CA MET A 158 -3.96 14.83 8.22
C MET A 158 -2.66 14.11 8.59
N LEU A 159 -1.55 14.41 7.91
CA LEU A 159 -0.26 13.81 8.27
C LEU A 159 0.17 14.16 9.69
N GLN A 160 -0.04 15.39 10.17
CA GLN A 160 0.32 15.78 11.54
C GLN A 160 -0.43 14.94 12.58
N HIS A 161 -1.69 14.58 12.30
CA HIS A 161 -2.47 13.70 13.18
C HIS A 161 -2.05 12.23 13.09
N ILE A 162 -1.47 11.81 11.96
CA ILE A 162 -0.93 10.45 11.78
C ILE A 162 0.45 10.31 12.44
N GLN A 163 1.28 11.35 12.46
CA GLN A 163 2.69 11.26 12.91
C GLN A 163 2.88 10.98 14.41
N THR A 164 1.81 10.86 15.19
CA THR A 164 1.87 10.66 16.66
C THR A 164 2.47 9.31 17.07
N ASP A 165 3.01 9.24 18.29
CA ASP A 165 3.45 7.97 18.90
C ASP A 165 2.30 6.98 19.10
N GLU A 166 1.07 7.46 19.33
CA GLU A 166 -0.12 6.61 19.43
C GLU A 166 -0.41 5.92 18.10
N SER A 167 -0.42 6.67 17.00
CA SER A 167 -0.58 6.11 15.66
C SER A 167 0.55 5.14 15.30
N LYS A 168 1.80 5.49 15.64
CA LYS A 168 2.94 4.59 15.48
C LYS A 168 2.72 3.27 16.21
N ALA A 169 2.30 3.32 17.48
CA ALA A 169 2.07 2.12 18.29
C ALA A 169 1.02 1.20 17.65
N VAL A 170 -0.10 1.76 17.16
CA VAL A 170 -1.14 0.99 16.45
C VAL A 170 -0.61 0.31 15.20
N VAL A 171 0.19 1.01 14.38
CA VAL A 171 0.82 0.43 13.18
C VAL A 171 1.79 -0.69 13.55
N VAL A 172 2.69 -0.44 14.51
CA VAL A 172 3.68 -1.43 14.97
C VAL A 172 2.99 -2.66 15.55
N ASP A 173 1.89 -2.50 16.28
CA ASP A 173 1.11 -3.60 16.80
C ASP A 173 0.50 -4.47 15.69
N ALA A 174 -0.05 -3.85 14.65
CA ALA A 174 -0.58 -4.57 13.49
C ALA A 174 0.53 -5.29 12.70
N LEU A 175 1.68 -4.64 12.49
CA LEU A 175 2.84 -5.26 11.83
C LEU A 175 3.45 -6.42 12.62
N ASN A 176 3.27 -6.42 13.95
CA ASN A 176 3.75 -7.47 14.82
C ASN A 176 2.85 -8.71 14.90
N ILE A 177 1.66 -8.70 14.26
CA ILE A 177 0.82 -9.89 14.12
C ILE A 177 1.61 -10.97 13.33
N PRO A 178 1.73 -12.21 13.85
CA PRO A 178 2.48 -13.28 13.18
C PRO A 178 2.04 -13.52 11.73
N GLU A 179 0.75 -13.51 11.47
CA GLU A 179 0.17 -13.67 10.14
C GLU A 179 0.48 -12.50 9.21
N VAL A 180 0.58 -11.26 9.73
CA VAL A 180 1.02 -10.11 8.94
C VAL A 180 2.49 -10.26 8.57
N LYS A 181 3.34 -10.72 9.49
CA LYS A 181 4.75 -11.03 9.18
C LYS A 181 4.88 -12.12 8.11
N LYS A 182 4.07 -13.18 8.20
CA LYS A 182 4.01 -14.22 7.16
C LYS A 182 3.53 -13.65 5.82
N TYR A 183 2.49 -12.83 5.82
CA TYR A 183 1.98 -12.17 4.62
C TYR A 183 3.06 -11.29 3.95
N VAL A 184 3.77 -10.47 4.72
CA VAL A 184 4.90 -9.66 4.24
C VAL A 184 6.02 -10.54 3.67
N GLN A 185 6.31 -11.68 4.31
CA GLN A 185 7.31 -12.62 3.83
C GLN A 185 6.90 -13.26 2.49
N GLU A 186 5.66 -13.75 2.36
CA GLU A 186 5.18 -14.32 1.08
C GLU A 186 5.25 -13.30 -0.06
N LEU A 187 4.89 -12.04 0.20
CA LEU A 187 5.04 -10.98 -0.80
C LEU A 187 6.51 -10.70 -1.13
N SER A 188 7.39 -10.74 -0.14
CA SER A 188 8.85 -10.58 -0.34
C SER A 188 9.43 -11.73 -1.16
N ASP A 189 8.95 -12.96 -0.93
CA ASP A 189 9.35 -14.16 -1.69
C ASP A 189 8.84 -14.10 -3.14
N MET A 190 7.75 -13.36 -3.39
CA MET A 190 7.27 -12.99 -4.73
C MET A 190 7.96 -11.74 -5.30
N GLU A 191 9.09 -11.33 -4.72
CA GLU A 191 9.94 -10.23 -5.15
C GLU A 191 9.28 -8.84 -5.02
N LEU A 192 8.35 -8.67 -4.07
CA LEU A 192 7.87 -7.34 -3.68
C LEU A 192 8.69 -6.75 -2.54
N ASN A 193 9.19 -5.53 -2.72
CA ASN A 193 9.99 -4.82 -1.72
C ASN A 193 9.15 -4.19 -0.60
N VAL A 194 8.31 -4.98 0.07
CA VAL A 194 7.38 -4.50 1.12
C VAL A 194 8.14 -3.84 2.29
N LYS A 195 9.32 -4.37 2.66
CA LYS A 195 10.16 -3.80 3.73
C LYS A 195 10.71 -2.42 3.37
N GLU A 196 11.06 -2.20 2.10
CA GLU A 196 11.54 -0.89 1.63
C GLU A 196 10.41 0.14 1.69
N VAL A 197 9.19 -0.25 1.28
CA VAL A 197 7.99 0.58 1.41
C VAL A 197 7.72 0.94 2.88
N LEU A 198 7.77 -0.04 3.79
CA LEU A 198 7.56 0.21 5.23
C LEU A 198 8.63 1.13 5.82
N THR A 199 9.91 0.90 5.46
CA THR A 199 11.02 1.76 5.89
C THR A 199 10.81 3.20 5.44
N PHE A 200 10.36 3.37 4.20
CA PHE A 200 10.06 4.68 3.66
C PHE A 200 8.89 5.35 4.39
N VAL A 201 7.78 4.64 4.64
CA VAL A 201 6.63 5.17 5.37
C VAL A 201 7.02 5.61 6.79
N PHE A 202 7.80 4.79 7.50
CA PHE A 202 8.29 5.12 8.84
C PHE A 202 9.19 6.37 8.84
N ALA A 203 10.07 6.51 7.85
CA ALA A 203 10.91 7.68 7.69
C ALA A 203 10.07 8.94 7.37
N ALA A 204 9.11 8.83 6.45
CA ALA A 204 8.23 9.93 6.05
C ALA A 204 7.34 10.43 7.21
N LEU A 205 6.94 9.54 8.11
CA LEU A 205 6.13 9.87 9.29
C LEU A 205 6.98 10.29 10.50
N GLY A 206 8.31 10.39 10.37
CA GLY A 206 9.18 10.77 11.48
C GLY A 206 9.29 9.71 12.58
N TRP A 207 8.86 8.47 12.31
CA TRP A 207 8.85 7.37 13.28
C TRP A 207 10.20 6.67 13.43
N GLY A 208 11.19 7.03 12.60
CA GLY A 208 12.52 6.44 12.60
C GLY A 208 12.65 5.28 11.60
N ASN A 209 13.55 4.33 11.89
CA ASN A 209 13.76 3.17 11.03
C ASN A 209 12.74 2.05 11.34
N PHE A 210 12.10 1.49 10.32
CA PHE A 210 11.22 0.33 10.47
C PHE A 210 11.95 -0.88 11.07
N GLU A 211 13.23 -1.10 10.74
CA GLU A 211 14.00 -2.24 11.30
C GLU A 211 14.23 -2.16 12.82
N SER A 212 13.97 -0.99 13.42
CA SER A 212 14.08 -0.76 14.87
C SER A 212 12.74 -0.80 15.61
N ALA A 213 11.64 -1.04 14.89
CA ALA A 213 10.26 -1.03 15.39
C ALA A 213 9.71 -2.46 15.56
#